data_AF-G9P804-F1
#
_entry.id   AF-G9P804-F1
#
_cell.length_a   1.000
_cell.length_b   1.000
_cell.length_c   1.000
_cell.angle_alpha   90.00
_cell.angle_beta   90.00
_cell.angle_gamma   90.00
#
_symmetry.space_group_name_H-M   'P 1'
#
loop_
_entity.id
_entity.type
_entity.pdbx_description
1 polymer ?
#
loop_
_entity_poly.entity_id
_entity_poly.type
_entity_poly.pdbx_seq_one_letter_code
_entity_poly.pdbx_strand_id
1 'polypeptide(L)'
;MGMQGPLMAQALGRSPYDDVVPGEGEDDSRAPNQQYDHGGRPINPDTMRINRDIIRSHNQVMFIIGIAEPENPGPEVDSQRRHGAYEEAIGLRLASSAKRCVEAVGVFGINGLRDRILIYKRYSKIPFWELYQQARRDFSFSRDIFPGAPANLLSNYIEFSVARLWLGEQEKLTARRFIHEVWSYIRVHLELHISLQRLGLIPSHQWLPSPSFFIPFTEASPIVAPPPLEGFGVSSILQWLGGLLICNTPFLVFIMTQRMVRDWKPHIWAETFKRLPSTVFHGKPIPQSPPSMSQSFVNEAPSEIHSNEGGTPVAPVESQLPADTGGADAVRRPSIISARGDDYGSDEEDNDGIRATLISFDVEATESTDAPQGLWSAELRPSVANTDSRGSISSQPVYLDTLLTQIPALLASHMLSNSITRLLMTPYDATALRLVARAYCLRNGLPCEDIYQTNLLSGLSWTSTMNYLWTEFIHLLLNTEIWAVFTGFSQWYHFSEEEWAAEESKT
;
A
#
# COMPACT_ATOMS: atom_id res chain seq x y z
N MET A 1 -40.68 -40.82 -9.34
CA MET A 1 -41.38 -42.01 -8.81
C MET A 1 -42.16 -41.58 -7.59
N GLY A 2 -43.48 -41.34 -7.70
CA GLY A 2 -44.23 -40.61 -6.66
C GLY A 2 -45.71 -41.00 -6.52
N MET A 3 -46.04 -42.27 -6.74
CA MET A 3 -47.44 -42.76 -6.64
C MET A 3 -47.61 -44.01 -5.77
N GLN A 4 -46.58 -44.44 -5.04
CA GLN A 4 -46.66 -45.68 -4.24
C GLN A 4 -46.97 -45.48 -2.76
N GLY A 5 -46.68 -44.29 -2.20
CA GLY A 5 -46.99 -43.97 -0.80
C GLY A 5 -48.48 -44.07 -0.46
N PRO A 6 -49.39 -43.45 -1.26
CA PRO A 6 -50.82 -43.45 -0.93
C PRO A 6 -51.47 -44.84 -1.01
N LEU A 7 -51.02 -45.68 -1.96
CA LEU A 7 -51.59 -47.02 -2.17
C LEU A 7 -51.18 -48.02 -1.09
N MET A 8 -49.96 -47.90 -0.55
CA MET A 8 -49.49 -48.77 0.53
C MET A 8 -50.20 -48.45 1.86
N ALA A 9 -50.50 -47.18 2.12
CA ALA A 9 -51.27 -46.76 3.29
C ALA A 9 -52.72 -47.27 3.27
N GLN A 10 -53.34 -47.29 2.09
CA GLN A 10 -54.70 -47.82 1.90
C GLN A 10 -54.76 -49.35 2.04
N ALA A 11 -53.73 -50.08 1.58
CA ALA A 11 -53.63 -51.53 1.72
C ALA A 11 -53.45 -52.00 3.18
N LEU A 12 -52.91 -51.14 4.04
CA LEU A 12 -52.73 -51.37 5.48
C LEU A 12 -53.92 -50.86 6.32
N GLY A 13 -55.01 -50.42 5.68
CA GLY A 13 -56.24 -50.01 6.35
C GLY A 13 -56.19 -48.66 7.06
N ARG A 14 -55.21 -47.80 6.75
CA ARG A 14 -55.09 -46.47 7.36
C ARG A 14 -55.73 -45.38 6.50
N SER A 15 -56.39 -44.42 7.16
CA SER A 15 -57.06 -43.27 6.54
C SER A 15 -56.03 -42.22 6.07
N PRO A 16 -56.27 -41.48 4.97
CA PRO A 16 -55.42 -40.36 4.53
C PRO A 16 -55.33 -39.18 5.50
N TYR A 17 -56.13 -39.20 6.57
CA TYR A 17 -56.22 -38.15 7.60
C TYR A 17 -55.76 -38.62 8.98
N ASP A 18 -55.05 -39.74 9.08
CA ASP A 18 -54.41 -40.13 10.34
C ASP A 18 -53.25 -39.16 10.62
N ASP A 19 -53.21 -38.58 11.82
CA ASP A 19 -52.15 -37.67 12.24
C ASP A 19 -50.78 -38.36 12.11
N VAL A 20 -49.85 -37.71 11.43
CA VAL A 20 -48.46 -38.17 11.32
C VAL A 20 -47.83 -38.08 12.70
N VAL A 21 -47.90 -39.17 13.46
CA VAL A 21 -47.08 -39.33 14.67
C VAL A 21 -45.62 -39.23 14.23
N PRO A 22 -44.81 -38.29 14.75
CA PRO A 22 -43.40 -38.23 14.42
C PRO A 22 -42.78 -39.57 14.82
N GLY A 23 -42.31 -40.32 13.83
CA GLY A 23 -41.65 -41.58 14.07
C GLY A 23 -40.39 -41.33 14.89
N GLU A 24 -40.27 -41.98 16.04
CA GLU A 24 -39.03 -42.10 16.83
C GLU A 24 -38.03 -43.01 16.10
N GLY A 25 -37.68 -42.67 14.86
CA GLY A 25 -36.58 -43.28 14.12
C GLY A 25 -35.32 -42.45 14.30
N GLU A 26 -34.15 -43.10 14.42
CA GLU A 26 -32.86 -42.40 14.40
C GLU A 26 -32.75 -41.51 13.16
N ASP A 27 -32.43 -40.22 13.37
CA ASP A 27 -32.18 -39.26 12.29
C ASP A 27 -31.11 -39.82 11.34
N ASP A 28 -31.47 -39.99 10.07
CA ASP A 28 -30.52 -40.40 9.04
C ASP A 28 -29.47 -39.29 8.86
N SER A 29 -28.30 -39.48 9.46
CA SER A 29 -27.17 -38.54 9.45
C SER A 29 -26.62 -38.21 8.05
N ARG A 30 -27.14 -38.85 6.99
CA ARG A 30 -26.83 -38.53 5.58
C ARG A 30 -27.89 -37.67 4.89
N ALA A 31 -29.07 -37.48 5.48
CA ALA A 31 -30.11 -36.62 4.93
C ALA A 31 -29.82 -35.15 5.29
N PRO A 32 -29.90 -34.20 4.34
CA PRO A 32 -29.70 -32.79 4.66
C PRO A 32 -30.81 -32.29 5.59
N ASN A 33 -30.43 -31.58 6.66
CA ASN A 33 -31.39 -30.97 7.60
C ASN A 33 -32.32 -30.01 6.87
N GLN A 34 -33.60 -30.35 6.81
CA GLN A 34 -34.62 -29.53 6.17
C GLN A 34 -34.93 -28.30 7.04
N GLN A 35 -34.62 -27.12 6.53
CA GLN A 35 -34.87 -25.85 7.23
C GLN A 35 -36.28 -25.36 6.90
N TYR A 36 -36.92 -24.67 7.83
CA TYR A 36 -38.26 -24.10 7.64
C TYR A 36 -38.25 -22.60 7.93
N ASP A 37 -39.04 -21.85 7.19
CA ASP A 37 -39.34 -20.45 7.46
C ASP A 37 -40.14 -20.29 8.76
N HIS A 38 -40.26 -19.05 9.25
CA HIS A 38 -41.13 -18.67 10.37
C HIS A 38 -42.61 -19.09 10.16
N GLY A 39 -43.05 -19.24 8.91
CA GLY A 39 -44.37 -19.76 8.53
C GLY A 39 -44.45 -21.28 8.37
N GLY A 40 -43.43 -22.05 8.78
CA GLY A 40 -43.41 -23.51 8.69
C GLY A 40 -43.25 -24.06 7.27
N ARG A 41 -42.82 -23.24 6.31
CA ARG A 41 -42.59 -23.65 4.92
C ARG A 41 -41.16 -24.13 4.74
N PRO A 42 -40.90 -25.27 4.08
CA PRO A 42 -39.54 -25.76 3.89
C PRO A 42 -38.73 -24.80 2.99
N ILE A 43 -37.57 -24.35 3.48
CA ILE A 43 -36.59 -23.54 2.75
C ILE A 43 -35.35 -24.39 2.49
N ASN A 44 -34.89 -24.41 1.24
CA ASN A 44 -33.58 -24.97 0.90
C ASN A 44 -32.59 -23.82 0.61
N PRO A 45 -31.58 -23.59 1.46
CA PRO A 45 -30.62 -22.50 1.27
C PRO A 45 -29.77 -22.67 0.02
N ASP A 46 -29.51 -23.91 -0.43
CA ASP A 46 -28.74 -24.15 -1.65
C ASP A 46 -29.57 -23.83 -2.90
N THR A 47 -30.88 -24.09 -2.88
CA THR A 47 -31.78 -23.66 -3.96
C THR A 47 -31.88 -22.13 -4.02
N MET A 48 -31.89 -21.44 -2.87
CA MET A 48 -31.85 -19.97 -2.84
C MET A 48 -30.54 -19.41 -3.39
N ARG A 49 -29.39 -20.02 -3.06
CA ARG A 49 -28.08 -19.65 -3.63
C ARG A 49 -28.07 -19.84 -5.15
N ILE A 50 -28.51 -21.01 -5.63
CA ILE A 50 -28.56 -21.33 -7.06
C ILE A 50 -29.50 -20.36 -7.79
N ASN A 51 -30.68 -20.06 -7.24
CA ASN A 51 -31.58 -19.07 -7.83
C ASN A 51 -30.94 -17.68 -7.90
N ARG A 52 -30.21 -17.26 -6.85
CA ARG A 52 -29.48 -15.98 -6.84
C ARG A 52 -28.40 -15.94 -7.91
N ASP A 53 -27.68 -17.04 -8.11
CA ASP A 53 -26.63 -17.15 -9.13
C ASP A 53 -27.20 -17.22 -10.56
N ILE A 54 -28.34 -17.88 -10.75
CA ILE A 54 -29.08 -17.87 -12.02
C ILE A 54 -29.54 -16.44 -12.36
N ILE A 55 -30.09 -15.70 -11.40
CA ILE A 55 -30.50 -14.31 -11.60
C ILE A 55 -29.28 -13.43 -11.92
N ARG A 56 -28.17 -13.60 -11.18
CA ARG A 56 -26.92 -12.87 -11.46
C ARG A 56 -26.40 -13.16 -12.87
N SER A 57 -26.34 -14.43 -13.27
CA SER A 57 -25.86 -14.81 -14.60
C SER A 57 -26.81 -14.35 -15.71
N HIS A 58 -28.12 -14.37 -15.49
CA HIS A 58 -29.09 -13.81 -16.44
C HIS A 58 -28.91 -12.30 -16.62
N ASN A 59 -28.80 -11.54 -15.53
CA ASN A 59 -28.51 -10.11 -15.58
C ASN A 59 -27.16 -9.82 -16.26
N GLN A 60 -26.16 -10.67 -16.04
CA GLN A 60 -24.85 -10.56 -16.70
C GLN A 60 -24.95 -10.82 -18.21
N VAL A 61 -25.75 -11.79 -18.64
CA VAL A 61 -25.99 -12.05 -20.06
C VAL A 61 -26.79 -10.92 -20.72
N MET A 62 -27.82 -10.37 -20.06
CA MET A 62 -28.54 -9.19 -20.56
C MET A 62 -27.62 -7.97 -20.74
N PHE A 63 -26.63 -7.83 -19.85
CA PHE A 63 -25.60 -6.79 -19.95
C PHE A 63 -24.65 -7.04 -21.13
N ILE A 64 -24.18 -8.28 -21.33
CA ILE A 64 -23.25 -8.65 -22.41
C ILE A 64 -23.91 -8.51 -23.80
N ILE A 65 -25.19 -8.87 -23.91
CA ILE A 65 -25.96 -8.76 -25.17
C ILE A 65 -26.31 -7.28 -25.47
N GLY A 66 -26.09 -6.36 -24.52
CA GLY A 66 -26.38 -4.93 -24.69
C GLY A 66 -27.86 -4.59 -24.56
N ILE A 67 -28.67 -5.50 -24.01
CA ILE A 67 -30.09 -5.26 -23.70
C ILE A 67 -30.23 -4.40 -22.44
N ALA A 68 -29.30 -4.57 -21.49
CA ALA A 68 -29.17 -3.72 -20.32
C ALA A 68 -27.91 -2.85 -20.47
N GLU A 69 -28.09 -1.55 -20.69
CA GLU A 69 -27.00 -0.61 -20.49
C GLU A 69 -26.70 -0.52 -18.99
N PRO A 70 -25.41 -0.42 -18.56
CA PRO A 70 -25.14 0.05 -17.21
C PRO A 70 -25.86 1.37 -17.04
N GLU A 71 -26.70 1.52 -16.01
CA GLU A 71 -27.19 2.83 -15.62
C GLU A 71 -25.96 3.73 -15.55
N ASN A 72 -25.93 4.73 -16.45
CA ASN A 72 -24.84 5.67 -16.46
C ASN A 72 -24.86 6.31 -15.07
N PRO A 73 -23.80 6.16 -14.26
CA PRO A 73 -23.79 6.71 -12.92
C PRO A 73 -24.15 8.19 -13.06
N GLY A 74 -25.17 8.65 -12.33
CA GLY A 74 -25.70 10.00 -12.51
C GLY A 74 -24.60 11.06 -12.50
N PRO A 75 -24.84 12.25 -13.07
CA PRO A 75 -23.81 13.30 -13.22
C PRO A 75 -23.08 13.65 -11.91
N GLU A 76 -23.74 13.45 -10.77
CA GLU A 76 -23.18 13.62 -9.43
C GLU A 76 -22.06 12.60 -9.10
N VAL A 77 -22.22 11.34 -9.51
CA VAL A 77 -21.20 10.29 -9.27
C VAL A 77 -19.97 10.55 -10.14
N ASP A 78 -20.15 10.99 -11.38
CA ASP A 78 -19.04 11.37 -12.26
C ASP A 78 -18.34 12.65 -11.78
N SER A 79 -19.07 13.60 -11.20
CA SER A 79 -18.51 14.77 -10.51
C SER A 79 -17.68 14.35 -9.30
N GLN A 80 -18.19 13.48 -8.42
CA GLN A 80 -17.45 12.95 -7.27
C GLN A 80 -16.19 12.18 -7.67
N ARG A 81 -16.21 11.46 -8.81
CA ARG A 81 -15.03 10.80 -9.35
C ARG A 81 -13.98 11.78 -9.84
N ARG A 82 -14.38 12.83 -10.56
CA ARG A 82 -13.47 13.89 -11.01
C ARG A 82 -12.86 14.62 -9.80
N HIS A 83 -13.66 14.87 -8.77
CA HIS A 83 -13.19 15.42 -7.50
C HIS A 83 -12.11 14.52 -6.87
N GLY A 84 -12.41 13.23 -6.68
CA GLY A 84 -11.45 12.27 -6.12
C GLY A 84 -10.18 12.15 -6.95
N ALA A 85 -10.28 12.13 -8.29
CA ALA A 85 -9.12 12.07 -9.17
C ALA A 85 -8.23 13.32 -9.10
N TYR A 86 -8.85 14.51 -8.96
CA TYR A 86 -8.14 15.76 -8.74
C TYR A 86 -7.35 15.73 -7.42
N GLU A 87 -8.00 15.39 -6.31
CA GLU A 87 -7.36 15.32 -5.00
C GLU A 87 -6.25 14.26 -4.96
N GLU A 88 -6.49 13.08 -5.55
CA GLU A 88 -5.49 12.01 -5.62
C GLU A 88 -4.25 12.44 -6.41
N ALA A 89 -4.44 13.12 -7.55
CA ALA A 89 -3.34 13.61 -8.37
C ALA A 89 -2.47 14.64 -7.65
N ILE A 90 -3.08 15.55 -6.88
CA ILE A 90 -2.35 16.51 -6.04
C ILE A 90 -1.69 15.79 -4.88
N GLY A 91 -2.43 14.89 -4.21
CA GLY A 91 -1.94 14.05 -3.13
C GLY A 91 -0.67 13.31 -3.51
N LEU A 92 -0.61 12.71 -4.70
CA LEU A 92 0.56 11.96 -5.18
C LEU A 92 1.80 12.86 -5.36
N ARG A 93 1.61 14.07 -5.89
CA ARG A 93 2.70 15.05 -6.06
C ARG A 93 3.20 15.57 -4.71
N LEU A 94 2.28 15.84 -3.79
CA LEU A 94 2.58 16.44 -2.50
C LEU A 94 3.19 15.41 -1.54
N ALA A 95 2.63 14.19 -1.45
CA ALA A 95 3.09 13.14 -0.55
C ALA A 95 4.53 12.71 -0.85
N SER A 96 4.89 12.54 -2.13
CA SER A 96 6.25 12.18 -2.53
C SER A 96 7.28 13.26 -2.17
N SER A 97 6.92 14.54 -2.35
CA SER A 97 7.76 15.68 -1.99
C SER A 97 7.88 15.84 -0.46
N ALA A 98 6.77 15.69 0.26
CA ALA A 98 6.71 15.75 1.71
C ALA A 98 7.62 14.71 2.37
N LYS A 99 7.52 13.47 1.92
CA LYS A 99 8.38 12.37 2.40
C LYS A 99 9.86 12.68 2.21
N ARG A 100 10.25 13.19 1.04
CA ARG A 100 11.65 13.57 0.74
C ARG A 100 12.14 14.67 1.66
N CYS A 101 11.31 15.68 1.92
CA CYS A 101 11.67 16.79 2.80
C CYS A 101 11.90 16.30 4.24
N VAL A 102 11.01 15.44 4.76
CA VAL A 102 11.18 14.83 6.09
C VAL A 102 12.42 13.94 6.17
N GLU A 103 12.70 13.13 5.14
CA GLU A 103 13.92 12.31 5.10
C GLU A 103 15.20 13.15 5.04
N ALA A 104 15.14 14.35 4.45
CA ALA A 104 16.28 15.26 4.31
C ALA A 104 16.63 16.06 5.58
N VAL A 105 15.71 16.25 6.53
CA VAL A 105 15.96 17.07 7.75
C VAL A 105 17.21 16.63 8.50
N GLY A 106 17.32 15.33 8.78
CA GLY A 106 18.44 14.78 9.54
C GLY A 106 19.76 14.80 8.77
N VAL A 107 19.72 14.88 7.44
CA VAL A 107 20.89 14.75 6.57
C VAL A 107 21.86 15.91 6.77
N PHE A 108 21.35 17.10 7.07
CA PHE A 108 22.13 18.33 7.24
C PHE A 108 22.58 18.50 8.71
N GLY A 109 23.68 17.84 9.07
CA GLY A 109 24.39 18.03 10.34
C GLY A 109 23.76 17.35 11.57
N ILE A 110 22.45 17.19 11.65
CA ILE A 110 21.77 16.61 12.83
C ILE A 110 22.16 15.14 13.04
N ASN A 111 22.11 14.33 11.98
CA ASN A 111 22.54 12.93 12.07
C ASN A 111 24.04 12.85 12.41
N GLY A 112 24.87 13.76 11.88
CA GLY A 112 26.29 13.82 12.22
C GLY A 112 26.53 14.17 13.70
N LEU A 113 25.79 15.13 14.24
CA LEU A 113 25.85 15.50 15.66
C LEU A 113 25.42 14.32 16.54
N ARG A 114 24.31 13.64 16.20
CA ARG A 114 23.85 12.42 16.89
C ARG A 114 24.96 11.37 16.92
N ASP A 115 25.50 11.03 15.76
CA ASP A 115 26.51 9.97 15.64
C ASP A 115 27.78 10.33 16.44
N ARG A 116 28.18 11.62 16.44
CA ARG A 116 29.30 12.11 17.25
C ARG A 116 29.04 12.02 18.76
N ILE A 117 27.84 12.36 19.23
CA ILE A 117 27.44 12.23 20.64
C ILE A 117 27.49 10.76 21.09
N LEU A 118 27.04 9.84 20.24
CA LEU A 118 27.02 8.40 20.54
C LEU A 118 28.42 7.79 20.60
N ILE A 119 29.40 8.34 19.88
CA ILE A 119 30.72 7.71 19.69
C ILE A 119 31.83 8.39 20.50
N TYR A 120 31.90 9.71 20.47
CA TYR A 120 33.03 10.47 21.03
C TYR A 120 32.78 10.87 22.48
N LYS A 121 33.78 10.67 23.34
CA LYS A 121 33.75 11.04 24.76
C LYS A 121 33.62 12.54 24.93
N ARG A 122 34.25 13.34 24.06
CA ARG A 122 34.14 14.80 24.10
C ARG A 122 32.70 15.30 23.98
N TYR A 123 31.93 14.77 23.03
CA TYR A 123 30.57 15.24 22.72
C TYR A 123 29.51 14.76 23.72
N SER A 124 29.82 13.75 24.52
CA SER A 124 28.89 13.16 25.49
C SER A 124 29.10 13.70 26.91
N LYS A 125 30.31 14.17 27.24
CA LYS A 125 30.65 14.70 28.57
C LYS A 125 30.30 16.17 28.75
N ILE A 126 30.35 16.95 27.67
CA ILE A 126 30.06 18.39 27.68
C ILE A 126 28.53 18.56 27.59
N PRO A 127 27.89 19.40 28.43
CA PRO A 127 26.45 19.64 28.35
C PRO A 127 26.07 20.29 27.01
N PHE A 128 24.87 19.98 26.51
CA PHE A 128 24.40 20.39 25.18
C PHE A 128 24.55 21.88 24.89
N TRP A 129 24.28 22.74 25.88
CA TRP A 129 24.40 24.18 25.72
C TRP A 129 25.84 24.63 25.46
N GLU A 130 26.82 24.01 26.12
CA GLU A 130 28.23 24.28 25.87
C GLU A 130 28.68 23.76 24.49
N LEU A 131 28.17 22.60 24.06
CA LEU A 131 28.39 22.11 22.70
C LEU A 131 27.86 23.09 21.66
N TYR A 132 26.66 23.63 21.87
CA TYR A 132 26.06 24.64 21.01
C TYR A 132 26.89 25.93 20.98
N GLN A 133 27.30 26.42 22.14
CA GLN A 133 28.17 27.61 22.22
C GLN A 133 29.51 27.40 21.51
N GLN A 134 30.12 26.22 21.68
CA GLN A 134 31.38 25.89 21.03
C GLN A 134 31.20 25.76 19.51
N ALA A 135 30.14 25.07 19.08
CA ALA A 135 29.80 24.94 17.67
C ALA A 135 29.55 26.31 17.03
N ARG A 136 28.93 27.25 17.73
CA ARG A 136 28.72 28.63 17.24
C ARG A 136 30.03 29.40 17.04
N ARG A 137 31.05 29.13 17.84
CA ARG A 137 32.36 29.82 17.78
C ARG A 137 33.27 29.29 16.67
N ASP A 138 33.22 28.00 16.40
CA ASP A 138 34.08 27.31 15.42
C ASP A 138 33.24 26.64 14.32
N PHE A 139 32.14 27.28 13.91
CA PHE A 139 31.21 26.66 12.97
C PHE A 139 31.81 26.57 11.56
N SER A 140 31.72 25.40 10.93
CA SER A 140 32.05 25.27 9.50
C SER A 140 31.00 24.45 8.77
N PHE A 141 30.39 25.01 7.73
CA PHE A 141 29.41 24.32 6.89
C PHE A 141 29.96 23.02 6.30
N SER A 142 31.23 23.02 5.86
CA SER A 142 31.86 21.85 5.26
C SER A 142 32.15 20.74 6.27
N ARG A 143 32.34 21.08 7.55
CA ARG A 143 32.68 20.12 8.62
C ARG A 143 31.47 19.67 9.43
N ASP A 144 30.45 20.51 9.55
CA ASP A 144 29.36 20.32 10.51
C ASP A 144 28.00 20.10 9.85
N ILE A 145 27.76 20.59 8.63
CA ILE A 145 26.50 20.39 7.89
C ILE A 145 26.62 19.38 6.76
N PHE A 146 27.62 19.55 5.88
CA PHE A 146 27.74 18.77 4.66
C PHE A 146 28.32 17.35 4.76
N PRO A 147 29.02 16.90 5.83
CA PRO A 147 29.58 15.56 5.82
C PRO A 147 28.51 14.48 5.65
N GLY A 148 28.65 13.67 4.59
CA GLY A 148 27.70 12.62 4.24
C GLY A 148 26.39 13.10 3.61
N ALA A 149 26.13 14.41 3.54
CA ALA A 149 24.88 14.93 2.98
C ALA A 149 24.72 14.68 1.48
N PRO A 150 25.72 15.00 0.61
CA PRO A 150 25.63 14.74 -0.82
C PRO A 150 25.43 13.25 -1.16
N ALA A 151 26.22 12.37 -0.52
CA ALA A 151 26.10 10.92 -0.70
C ALA A 151 24.72 10.40 -0.26
N ASN A 152 24.17 10.91 0.85
CA ASN A 152 22.87 10.48 1.35
C ASN A 152 21.73 10.90 0.42
N LEU A 153 21.75 12.16 -0.07
CA LEU A 153 20.77 12.64 -1.05
C LEU A 153 20.82 11.85 -2.35
N LEU A 154 22.03 11.56 -2.86
CA LEU A 154 22.20 10.72 -4.05
C LEU A 154 21.67 9.30 -3.81
N SER A 155 22.00 8.70 -2.66
CA SER A 155 21.53 7.36 -2.30
C SER A 155 20.01 7.30 -2.25
N ASN A 156 19.35 8.27 -1.62
CA ASN A 156 17.88 8.31 -1.55
C ASN A 156 17.24 8.57 -2.92
N TYR A 157 17.87 9.39 -3.77
CA TYR A 157 17.40 9.62 -5.13
C TYR A 157 17.46 8.35 -5.99
N ILE A 158 18.55 7.59 -5.89
CA ILE A 158 18.70 6.32 -6.63
C ILE A 158 17.74 5.27 -6.07
N GLU A 159 17.60 5.15 -4.74
CA GLU A 159 16.63 4.25 -4.11
C GLU A 159 15.22 4.47 -4.68
N PHE A 160 14.79 5.72 -4.78
CA PHE A 160 13.50 6.07 -5.37
C PHE A 160 13.42 5.69 -6.86
N SER A 161 14.48 5.93 -7.61
CA SER A 161 14.54 5.58 -9.04
C SER A 161 14.47 4.07 -9.25
N VAL A 162 15.18 3.29 -8.43
CA VAL A 162 15.15 1.81 -8.41
C VAL A 162 13.76 1.31 -8.01
N ALA A 163 13.15 1.91 -6.98
CA ALA A 163 11.79 1.57 -6.55
C ALA A 163 10.74 1.89 -7.62
N ARG A 164 10.93 2.93 -8.44
CA ARG A 164 10.02 3.24 -9.56
C ARG A 164 10.15 2.23 -10.69
N LEU A 165 11.38 1.84 -11.04
CA LEU A 165 11.64 0.77 -12.01
C LEU A 165 11.03 -0.58 -11.55
N TRP A 166 10.86 -0.75 -10.24
CA TRP A 166 10.26 -1.93 -9.62
C TRP A 166 8.77 -2.10 -9.94
N LEU A 167 8.02 -1.01 -10.18
CA LEU A 167 6.56 -1.02 -10.36
C LEU A 167 6.14 -1.29 -11.83
N GLY A 168 7.08 -1.29 -12.78
CA GLY A 168 6.75 -1.17 -14.21
C GLY A 168 6.56 -2.45 -15.03
N GLU A 169 7.23 -3.58 -14.74
CA GLU A 169 7.23 -4.74 -15.64
C GLU A 169 7.36 -6.08 -14.88
N GLN A 170 6.36 -6.97 -15.02
CA GLN A 170 6.37 -8.31 -14.42
C GLN A 170 7.35 -9.28 -15.10
N GLU A 171 7.70 -9.06 -16.36
CA GLU A 171 8.40 -10.05 -17.20
C GLU A 171 9.90 -10.23 -16.88
N LYS A 172 10.52 -9.34 -16.09
CA LYS A 172 11.98 -9.32 -15.84
C LYS A 172 12.36 -9.62 -14.38
N LEU A 173 11.77 -10.66 -13.78
CA LEU A 173 11.97 -11.02 -12.37
C LEU A 173 13.46 -11.26 -12.01
N THR A 174 14.24 -11.89 -12.88
CA THR A 174 15.66 -12.20 -12.62
C THR A 174 16.54 -10.96 -12.64
N ALA A 175 16.37 -10.10 -13.66
CA ALA A 175 17.08 -8.82 -13.75
C ALA A 175 16.74 -7.91 -12.55
N ARG A 176 15.47 -7.90 -12.13
CA ARG A 176 14.98 -7.17 -10.95
C ARG A 176 15.68 -7.63 -9.66
N ARG A 177 15.82 -8.95 -9.47
CA ARG A 177 16.54 -9.52 -8.33
C ARG A 177 18.01 -9.14 -8.36
N PHE A 178 18.66 -9.22 -9.52
CA PHE A 178 20.07 -8.84 -9.67
C PHE A 178 20.30 -7.35 -9.35
N ILE A 179 19.48 -6.46 -9.93
CA ILE A 179 19.54 -5.01 -9.66
C ILE A 179 19.34 -4.74 -8.16
N HIS A 180 18.40 -5.44 -7.51
CA HIS A 180 18.16 -5.28 -6.08
C HIS A 180 19.37 -5.70 -5.24
N GLU A 181 19.99 -6.85 -5.53
CA GLU A 181 21.19 -7.29 -4.78
C GLU A 181 22.38 -6.34 -4.98
N VAL A 182 22.62 -5.92 -6.23
CA VAL A 182 23.69 -4.96 -6.56
C VAL A 182 23.44 -3.62 -5.86
N TRP A 183 22.20 -3.11 -5.91
CA TRP A 183 21.84 -1.86 -5.26
C TRP A 183 21.92 -1.97 -3.74
N SER A 184 21.43 -3.07 -3.15
CA SER A 184 21.55 -3.32 -1.71
C SER A 184 23.02 -3.36 -1.27
N TYR A 185 23.90 -3.96 -2.06
CA TYR A 185 25.34 -3.96 -1.81
C TYR A 185 25.91 -2.53 -1.84
N ILE A 186 25.65 -1.78 -2.90
CA ILE A 186 26.13 -0.39 -3.07
C ILE A 186 25.60 0.49 -1.94
N ARG A 187 24.32 0.38 -1.61
CA ARG A 187 23.65 1.19 -0.58
C ARG A 187 24.29 1.01 0.79
N VAL A 188 24.52 -0.23 1.22
CA VAL A 188 25.18 -0.50 2.52
C VAL A 188 26.57 0.14 2.59
N HIS A 189 27.33 0.08 1.50
CA HIS A 189 28.66 0.70 1.43
C HIS A 189 28.56 2.24 1.47
N LEU A 190 27.60 2.81 0.75
CA LEU A 190 27.33 4.26 0.81
C LEU A 190 26.91 4.70 2.21
N GLU A 191 26.02 3.97 2.89
CA GLU A 191 25.59 4.26 4.26
C GLU A 191 26.78 4.21 5.24
N LEU A 192 27.70 3.27 5.05
CA LEU A 192 28.94 3.20 5.83
C LEU A 192 29.84 4.41 5.57
N HIS A 193 30.07 4.76 4.30
CA HIS A 193 30.87 5.94 3.91
C HIS A 193 30.28 7.24 4.49
N ILE A 194 28.96 7.41 4.38
CA ILE A 194 28.21 8.53 4.96
C ILE A 194 28.43 8.59 6.47
N SER A 195 28.36 7.45 7.16
CA SER A 195 28.59 7.37 8.61
C SER A 195 30.01 7.77 8.97
N LEU A 196 31.01 7.28 8.25
CA LEU A 196 32.43 7.65 8.47
C LEU A 196 32.69 9.14 8.20
N GLN A 197 32.03 9.74 7.21
CA GLN A 197 32.11 11.19 6.96
C GLN A 197 31.45 12.00 8.07
N ARG A 198 30.27 11.59 8.55
CA ARG A 198 29.57 12.24 9.67
C ARG A 198 30.42 12.28 10.94
N LEU A 199 31.18 11.22 11.18
CA LEU A 199 32.14 11.13 12.27
C LEU A 199 33.40 11.97 12.05
N GLY A 200 33.65 12.45 10.83
CA GLY A 200 34.87 13.19 10.49
C GLY A 200 36.11 12.31 10.33
N LEU A 201 35.92 10.99 10.15
CA LEU A 201 37.01 10.06 9.86
C LEU A 201 37.42 10.09 8.39
N ILE A 202 36.43 10.31 7.51
CA ILE A 202 36.64 10.56 6.09
C ILE A 202 36.43 12.06 5.82
N PRO A 203 37.27 12.70 5.00
CA PRO A 203 37.12 14.12 4.70
C PRO A 203 35.81 14.43 3.97
N SER A 204 35.22 15.59 4.26
CA SER A 204 33.93 16.00 3.71
C SER A 204 33.96 16.41 2.23
N HIS A 205 35.15 16.69 1.66
CA HIS A 205 35.29 16.98 0.23
C HIS A 205 35.13 15.73 -0.66
N GLN A 206 35.24 14.52 -0.09
CA GLN A 206 35.06 13.27 -0.83
C GLN A 206 33.58 12.88 -0.89
N TRP A 207 32.80 13.57 -1.73
CA TRP A 207 31.34 13.39 -1.76
C TRP A 207 30.88 11.95 -2.03
N LEU A 208 31.69 11.15 -2.74
CA LEU A 208 31.44 9.74 -2.99
C LEU A 208 32.69 8.91 -2.67
N PRO A 209 32.52 7.64 -2.27
CA PRO A 209 33.64 6.74 -2.09
C PRO A 209 34.35 6.45 -3.43
N SER A 210 35.64 6.14 -3.37
CA SER A 210 36.37 5.65 -4.54
C SER A 210 35.79 4.32 -5.03
N PRO A 211 35.88 3.99 -6.34
CA PRO A 211 35.42 2.69 -6.85
C PRO A 211 36.05 1.49 -6.13
N SER A 212 37.29 1.62 -5.65
CA SER A 212 37.97 0.61 -4.84
C SER A 212 37.25 0.30 -3.53
N PHE A 213 36.52 1.26 -2.94
CA PHE A 213 35.75 1.05 -1.71
C PHE A 213 34.73 -0.08 -1.83
N PHE A 214 34.21 -0.31 -3.05
CA PHE A 214 33.23 -1.36 -3.34
C PHE A 214 33.87 -2.70 -3.73
N ILE A 215 35.19 -2.78 -3.83
CA ILE A 215 35.89 -4.01 -4.22
C ILE A 215 36.44 -4.66 -2.96
N PRO A 216 35.95 -5.85 -2.55
CA PRO A 216 36.44 -6.54 -1.35
C PRO A 216 37.96 -6.69 -1.35
N PHE A 217 38.57 -6.67 -0.16
CA PHE A 217 40.00 -6.93 0.06
C PHE A 217 40.95 -5.85 -0.45
N THR A 218 40.43 -4.73 -0.97
CA THR A 218 41.27 -3.56 -1.28
C THR A 218 41.56 -2.72 -0.03
N GLU A 219 42.56 -1.84 -0.14
CA GLU A 219 42.96 -0.93 0.95
C GLU A 219 41.85 0.05 1.37
N ALA A 220 40.99 0.46 0.43
CA ALA A 220 39.88 1.37 0.71
C ALA A 220 38.62 0.63 1.18
N SER A 221 38.44 -0.64 0.83
CA SER A 221 37.22 -1.38 1.11
C SER A 221 37.01 -1.63 2.60
N PRO A 222 35.77 -1.55 3.10
CA PRO A 222 35.47 -1.96 4.47
C PRO A 222 35.65 -3.46 4.70
N ILE A 223 35.70 -4.26 3.63
CA ILE A 223 35.90 -5.71 3.70
C ILE A 223 37.41 -5.99 3.69
N VAL A 224 37.95 -6.38 4.84
CA VAL A 224 39.39 -6.57 5.05
C VAL A 224 39.81 -7.99 4.70
N ALA A 225 40.95 -8.10 4.00
CA ALA A 225 41.57 -9.39 3.70
C ALA A 225 42.21 -9.96 4.98
N PRO A 226 41.92 -11.22 5.36
CA PRO A 226 42.70 -11.89 6.39
C PRO A 226 44.15 -12.11 5.90
N PRO A 227 45.09 -12.44 6.82
CA PRO A 227 46.44 -12.84 6.45
C PRO A 227 46.44 -13.98 5.41
N PRO A 228 47.46 -14.05 4.53
CA PRO A 228 47.53 -15.09 3.51
C PRO A 228 47.57 -16.49 4.14
N LEU A 229 47.03 -17.47 3.42
CA LEU A 229 47.04 -18.88 3.85
C LEU A 229 48.48 -19.38 4.02
N GLU A 230 48.80 -19.91 5.20
CA GLU A 230 50.08 -20.57 5.46
C GLU A 230 50.18 -21.97 4.80
N GLY A 231 49.04 -22.56 4.43
CA GLY A 231 48.96 -23.84 3.72
C GLY A 231 47.54 -24.20 3.28
N PHE A 232 47.41 -25.26 2.47
CA PHE A 232 46.14 -25.75 1.92
C PHE A 232 45.46 -26.83 2.78
N GLY A 233 45.89 -27.00 4.04
CA GLY A 233 45.26 -27.94 4.97
C GLY A 233 43.88 -27.45 5.41
N VAL A 234 42.97 -28.38 5.75
CA VAL A 234 41.61 -28.05 6.23
C VAL A 234 41.65 -27.11 7.44
N SER A 235 42.61 -27.31 8.36
CA SER A 235 42.81 -26.43 9.52
C SER A 235 43.20 -25.01 9.12
N SER A 236 44.13 -24.85 8.17
CA SER A 236 44.57 -23.54 7.66
C SER A 236 43.44 -22.81 6.93
N ILE A 237 42.62 -23.54 6.15
CA ILE A 237 41.43 -22.98 5.49
C ILE A 237 40.41 -22.53 6.54
N LEU A 238 40.16 -23.32 7.58
CA LEU A 238 39.22 -22.98 8.64
C LEU A 238 39.70 -21.78 9.48
N GLN A 239 41.00 -21.72 9.79
CA GLN A 239 41.62 -20.57 10.45
C GLN A 239 41.55 -19.31 9.60
N TRP A 240 41.76 -19.43 8.29
CA TRP A 240 41.63 -18.33 7.34
C TRP A 240 40.18 -17.83 7.25
N LEU A 241 39.20 -18.74 7.15
CA LEU A 241 37.78 -18.40 7.18
C LEU A 241 37.37 -17.74 8.52
N GLY A 242 37.86 -18.27 9.64
CA GLY A 242 37.67 -17.67 10.96
C GLY A 242 38.28 -16.27 11.05
N GLY A 243 39.50 -16.10 10.53
CA GLY A 243 40.18 -14.81 10.41
C GLY A 243 39.40 -13.83 9.54
N LEU A 244 38.84 -14.29 8.43
CA LEU A 244 37.97 -13.51 7.54
C LEU A 244 36.73 -13.01 8.29
N LEU A 245 36.05 -13.88 9.04
CA LEU A 245 34.88 -13.50 9.83
C LEU A 245 35.23 -12.50 10.94
N ILE A 246 36.34 -12.72 11.65
CA ILE A 246 36.80 -11.83 12.73
C ILE A 246 37.18 -10.46 12.18
N CYS A 247 37.98 -10.40 11.10
CA CYS A 247 38.40 -9.15 10.47
C CYS A 247 37.22 -8.33 9.94
N ASN A 248 36.18 -9.01 9.44
CA ASN A 248 34.99 -8.38 8.87
C ASN A 248 33.84 -8.22 9.86
N THR A 249 34.02 -8.60 11.13
CA THR A 249 33.03 -8.41 12.19
C THR A 249 32.51 -6.97 12.29
N PRO A 250 33.34 -5.90 12.20
CA PRO A 250 32.83 -4.53 12.20
C PRO A 250 31.78 -4.24 11.14
N PHE A 251 32.07 -4.67 9.92
CA PHE A 251 31.22 -4.46 8.77
C PHE A 251 29.95 -5.32 8.84
N LEU A 252 30.08 -6.57 9.26
CA LEU A 252 28.95 -7.48 9.46
C LEU A 252 27.99 -6.98 10.53
N VAL A 253 28.51 -6.51 11.69
CA VAL A 253 27.68 -5.94 12.75
C VAL A 253 26.94 -4.70 12.25
N PHE A 254 27.63 -3.82 11.50
CA PHE A 254 26.98 -2.66 10.88
C PHE A 254 25.84 -3.06 9.93
N ILE A 255 26.06 -4.04 9.05
CA ILE A 255 25.03 -4.58 8.16
C ILE A 255 23.85 -5.13 8.95
N MET A 256 24.10 -5.92 9.99
CA MET A 256 23.06 -6.50 10.81
C MET A 256 22.22 -5.42 11.49
N THR A 257 22.84 -4.38 12.02
CA THR A 257 22.12 -3.23 12.60
C THR A 257 21.27 -2.49 11.56
N GLN A 258 21.80 -2.19 10.36
CA GLN A 258 21.01 -1.56 9.30
C GLN A 258 19.83 -2.43 8.86
N ARG A 259 20.03 -3.75 8.79
CA ARG A 259 18.97 -4.70 8.48
C ARG A 259 17.90 -4.74 9.56
N MET A 260 18.27 -4.75 10.84
CA MET A 260 17.33 -4.68 11.95
C MET A 260 16.47 -3.41 11.87
N VAL A 261 17.09 -2.25 11.63
CA VAL A 261 16.37 -0.97 11.45
C VAL A 261 15.37 -1.08 10.29
N ARG A 262 15.80 -1.62 9.15
CA ARG A 262 14.95 -1.80 7.96
C ARG A 262 13.77 -2.73 8.22
N ASP A 263 13.98 -3.82 8.95
CA ASP A 263 12.96 -4.83 9.21
C ASP A 263 11.96 -4.36 10.28
N TRP A 264 12.40 -3.55 11.26
CA TRP A 264 11.53 -3.03 12.33
C TRP A 264 10.71 -1.81 11.91
N LYS A 265 11.26 -0.95 11.04
CA LYS A 265 10.59 0.31 10.64
C LYS A 265 9.16 0.10 10.10
N PRO A 266 8.87 -0.88 9.21
CA PRO A 266 7.50 -1.12 8.72
C PRO A 266 6.52 -1.53 9.82
N HIS A 267 6.97 -2.34 10.78
CA HIS A 267 6.13 -2.79 11.90
C HIS A 267 5.76 -1.63 12.82
N ILE A 268 6.75 -0.81 13.18
CA ILE A 268 6.55 0.39 14.01
C ILE A 268 5.67 1.39 13.26
N TRP A 269 5.89 1.57 11.95
CA TRP A 269 5.07 2.45 11.12
C TRP A 269 3.61 2.01 11.07
N ALA A 270 3.35 0.73 10.82
CA ALA A 270 1.99 0.20 10.75
C ALA A 270 1.23 0.40 12.07
N GLU A 271 1.89 0.16 13.21
CA GLU A 271 1.29 0.34 14.53
C GLU A 271 1.08 1.83 14.86
N THR A 272 2.02 2.70 14.46
CA THR A 272 1.90 4.15 14.65
C THR A 272 0.76 4.72 13.80
N PHE A 273 0.67 4.31 12.54
CA PHE A 273 -0.36 4.79 11.60
C PHE A 273 -1.77 4.39 12.05
N LYS A 274 -1.96 3.15 12.54
CA LYS A 274 -3.24 2.68 13.10
C LYS A 274 -3.75 3.50 14.28
N ARG A 275 -2.85 4.11 15.05
CA ARG A 275 -3.19 4.90 16.25
C ARG A 275 -3.45 6.37 15.96
N LEU A 276 -3.12 6.84 14.75
CA LEU A 276 -3.34 8.22 14.36
C LEU A 276 -4.73 8.39 13.75
N PRO A 277 -5.39 9.55 13.97
CA PRO A 277 -6.63 9.85 13.28
C PRO A 277 -6.35 9.94 11.77
N SER A 278 -7.06 9.12 10.99
CA SER A 278 -6.88 9.01 9.54
C SER A 278 -8.22 8.77 8.85
N THR A 279 -8.37 9.35 7.66
CA THR A 279 -9.53 9.16 6.78
C THR A 279 -9.63 7.73 6.25
N VAL A 280 -8.53 6.97 6.22
CA VAL A 280 -8.54 5.53 5.85
C VAL A 280 -9.53 4.72 6.68
N PHE A 281 -9.73 5.11 7.94
CA PHE A 281 -10.60 4.38 8.87
C PHE A 281 -11.96 5.05 9.10
N HIS A 282 -12.13 6.31 8.69
CA HIS A 282 -13.29 7.14 9.03
C HIS A 282 -13.82 8.02 7.88
N GLY A 283 -13.27 7.88 6.67
CA GLY A 283 -13.59 8.69 5.50
C GLY A 283 -14.65 8.04 4.60
N LYS A 284 -15.29 8.86 3.76
CA LYS A 284 -16.23 8.40 2.75
C LYS A 284 -15.42 7.84 1.57
N PRO A 285 -15.58 6.55 1.20
CA PRO A 285 -14.86 5.98 0.07
C PRO A 285 -15.34 6.63 -1.24
N ILE A 286 -14.41 6.82 -2.18
CA ILE A 286 -14.74 7.31 -3.53
C ILE A 286 -15.64 6.27 -4.22
N PRO A 287 -16.75 6.67 -4.88
CA PRO A 287 -17.57 5.76 -5.66
C PRO A 287 -16.75 5.05 -6.75
N GLN A 288 -16.55 3.74 -6.60
CA GLN A 288 -15.84 2.95 -7.59
C GLN A 288 -16.61 2.93 -8.93
N SER A 289 -15.89 2.88 -10.05
CA SER A 289 -16.48 2.56 -11.34
C SER A 289 -17.19 1.20 -11.26
N PRO A 290 -18.42 1.04 -11.78
CA PRO A 290 -18.92 -0.28 -12.07
C PRO A 290 -17.86 -1.00 -12.91
N PRO A 291 -17.60 -2.29 -12.68
CA PRO A 291 -16.54 -3.00 -13.37
C PRO A 291 -16.75 -2.87 -14.88
N SER A 292 -15.88 -2.10 -15.54
CA SER A 292 -15.82 -2.07 -17.00
C SER A 292 -15.31 -3.42 -17.46
N MET A 293 -16.23 -4.33 -17.81
CA MET A 293 -15.92 -5.71 -18.21
C MET A 293 -15.16 -5.83 -19.53
N SER A 294 -14.69 -4.73 -20.12
CA SER A 294 -13.83 -4.74 -21.31
C SER A 294 -12.40 -5.25 -21.05
N GLN A 295 -12.02 -5.59 -19.81
CA GLN A 295 -10.65 -6.04 -19.47
C GLN A 295 -10.53 -7.49 -18.97
N SER A 296 -11.61 -8.28 -18.94
CA SER A 296 -11.61 -9.61 -18.29
C SER A 296 -11.44 -10.83 -19.21
N PHE A 297 -11.26 -10.67 -20.54
CA PHE A 297 -11.25 -11.79 -21.49
C PHE A 297 -10.05 -11.81 -22.45
N VAL A 298 -8.85 -11.44 -22.01
CA VAL A 298 -7.61 -11.64 -22.82
C VAL A 298 -6.63 -12.63 -22.18
N ASN A 299 -6.89 -13.15 -20.98
CA ASN A 299 -5.99 -14.12 -20.34
C ASN A 299 -6.66 -15.46 -20.04
N GLU A 300 -7.21 -16.13 -21.05
CA GLU A 300 -7.24 -17.61 -21.06
C GLU A 300 -7.57 -18.13 -22.46
N ALA A 301 -6.55 -18.36 -23.28
CA ALA A 301 -6.64 -19.24 -24.44
C ALA A 301 -5.71 -20.44 -24.19
N PRO A 302 -6.19 -21.69 -24.29
CA PRO A 302 -5.37 -22.88 -24.12
C PRO A 302 -4.32 -22.97 -25.23
N SER A 303 -3.11 -23.33 -24.82
CA SER A 303 -1.99 -23.60 -25.71
C SER A 303 -2.30 -24.79 -26.63
N GLU A 304 -2.32 -24.56 -27.94
CA GLU A 304 -2.14 -25.62 -28.93
C GLU A 304 -0.80 -25.48 -29.66
N ILE A 305 -0.08 -26.58 -29.62
CA ILE A 305 1.22 -26.83 -30.24
C ILE A 305 1.00 -27.03 -31.74
N HIS A 306 1.71 -26.30 -32.62
CA HIS A 306 2.37 -26.88 -33.81
C HIS A 306 3.28 -25.87 -34.57
N SER A 307 4.60 -26.11 -34.44
CA SER A 307 5.65 -26.13 -35.47
C SER A 307 5.63 -25.22 -36.73
N ASN A 308 6.66 -24.37 -36.80
CA ASN A 308 7.62 -24.14 -37.91
C ASN A 308 7.14 -23.72 -39.32
N GLU A 309 7.49 -22.50 -39.76
CA GLU A 309 8.54 -22.19 -40.77
C GLU A 309 8.54 -20.68 -41.14
N GLY A 310 9.69 -20.17 -41.56
CA GLY A 310 10.07 -18.75 -41.50
C GLY A 310 9.66 -17.82 -42.64
N GLY A 311 10.05 -16.55 -42.49
CA GLY A 311 9.96 -15.52 -43.53
C GLY A 311 9.87 -14.09 -42.97
N THR A 312 10.95 -13.32 -43.12
CA THR A 312 11.10 -11.90 -42.74
C THR A 312 10.41 -10.95 -43.77
N PRO A 313 10.50 -9.59 -43.66
CA PRO A 313 9.43 -8.67 -43.26
C PRO A 313 8.92 -7.74 -44.39
N VAL A 314 7.70 -7.18 -44.29
CA VAL A 314 7.33 -5.97 -45.05
C VAL A 314 6.33 -5.10 -44.25
N ALA A 315 6.68 -3.84 -44.07
CA ALA A 315 5.77 -2.70 -43.88
C ALA A 315 5.87 -1.80 -45.13
N PRO A 316 5.16 -0.66 -45.28
CA PRO A 316 3.82 -0.24 -44.86
C PRO A 316 2.98 0.24 -46.08
N VAL A 317 1.65 0.42 -45.97
CA VAL A 317 0.92 1.32 -46.91
C VAL A 317 -0.15 2.12 -46.17
N GLU A 318 -0.02 3.42 -46.42
CA GLU A 318 -0.76 4.62 -46.09
C GLU A 318 -2.05 4.76 -46.92
N SER A 319 -3.16 5.22 -46.32
CA SER A 319 -4.33 5.83 -47.02
C SER A 319 -5.26 6.43 -45.96
N GLN A 320 -5.18 7.75 -45.71
CA GLN A 320 -6.06 8.78 -46.26
C GLN A 320 -7.50 8.77 -45.72
N LEU A 321 -7.78 9.78 -44.89
CA LEU A 321 -9.09 10.35 -44.59
C LEU A 321 -9.83 10.75 -45.89
N PRO A 322 -11.16 10.84 -45.83
CA PRO A 322 -11.75 12.15 -45.97
C PRO A 322 -12.78 12.47 -44.89
N ALA A 323 -12.79 13.74 -44.50
CA ALA A 323 -13.88 14.38 -43.79
C ALA A 323 -15.09 14.53 -44.73
N ASP A 324 -16.30 14.33 -44.21
CA ASP A 324 -17.38 15.26 -44.51
C ASP A 324 -18.48 15.28 -43.45
N THR A 325 -19.08 16.45 -43.40
CA THR A 325 -20.04 17.05 -42.46
C THR A 325 -21.40 16.35 -42.32
N GLY A 326 -22.04 16.51 -41.15
CA GLY A 326 -23.49 16.33 -41.02
C GLY A 326 -23.98 16.31 -39.57
N GLY A 327 -24.47 17.46 -39.07
CA GLY A 327 -25.12 17.56 -37.77
C GLY A 327 -26.49 16.88 -37.73
N ALA A 328 -26.82 16.30 -36.58
CA ALA A 328 -28.18 15.98 -36.18
C ALA A 328 -28.31 16.19 -34.67
N ASP A 329 -28.99 17.28 -34.31
CA ASP A 329 -29.47 17.55 -32.96
C ASP A 329 -30.35 16.39 -32.48
N ALA A 330 -29.89 15.66 -31.45
CA ALA A 330 -30.72 14.71 -30.74
C ALA A 330 -31.59 15.47 -29.72
N VAL A 331 -32.83 15.69 -30.13
CA VAL A 331 -33.93 16.26 -29.34
C VAL A 331 -34.09 15.49 -28.02
N ARG A 332 -33.71 16.12 -26.89
CA ARG A 332 -34.07 15.69 -25.53
C ARG A 332 -35.58 15.86 -25.33
N ARG A 333 -36.30 14.78 -25.04
CA ARG A 333 -37.67 14.84 -24.49
C ARG A 333 -37.62 14.99 -22.96
N PRO A 334 -38.35 15.93 -22.35
CA PRO A 334 -38.54 15.98 -20.90
C PRO A 334 -39.66 15.00 -20.50
N SER A 335 -39.42 14.15 -19.50
CA SER A 335 -40.47 13.34 -18.86
C SER A 335 -41.15 14.16 -17.77
N ILE A 336 -42.48 14.20 -17.85
CA ILE A 336 -43.38 14.91 -16.94
C ILE A 336 -43.71 13.97 -15.77
N ILE A 337 -43.34 14.36 -14.55
CA ILE A 337 -43.78 13.70 -13.32
C ILE A 337 -45.19 14.19 -13.00
N SER A 338 -46.17 13.28 -13.05
CA SER A 338 -47.54 13.51 -12.58
C SER A 338 -47.63 13.13 -11.12
N ALA A 339 -47.97 14.11 -10.27
CA ALA A 339 -48.26 13.95 -8.85
C ALA A 339 -49.77 13.78 -8.60
N ARG A 340 -50.16 12.67 -7.96
CA ARG A 340 -51.39 12.40 -7.16
C ARG A 340 -51.48 10.89 -6.96
N GLY A 341 -51.73 10.29 -5.80
CA GLY A 341 -52.12 10.73 -4.46
C GLY A 341 -52.83 9.54 -3.78
N ASP A 342 -52.43 9.22 -2.54
CA ASP A 342 -53.08 8.44 -1.46
C ASP A 342 -53.55 6.99 -1.79
N ASP A 343 -53.46 5.95 -0.93
CA ASP A 343 -53.80 5.82 0.49
C ASP A 343 -53.33 4.43 1.03
N TYR A 344 -53.33 4.27 2.36
CA TYR A 344 -52.79 3.21 3.25
C TYR A 344 -53.09 1.71 2.94
N GLY A 345 -52.15 0.80 3.29
CA GLY A 345 -52.49 -0.59 3.66
C GLY A 345 -51.40 -1.69 3.61
N SER A 346 -50.94 -2.11 4.79
CA SER A 346 -50.34 -3.42 5.18
C SER A 346 -48.84 -3.69 4.96
N ASP A 347 -48.22 -4.10 6.07
CA ASP A 347 -46.81 -4.39 6.34
C ASP A 347 -46.53 -5.90 6.17
N GLU A 348 -46.87 -6.48 5.01
CA GLU A 348 -46.75 -7.92 4.70
C GLU A 348 -46.01 -8.24 3.40
N GLU A 349 -45.10 -7.38 2.91
CA GLU A 349 -44.43 -7.54 1.60
C GLU A 349 -43.03 -8.20 1.63
N ASP A 350 -42.56 -8.73 2.77
CA ASP A 350 -41.21 -9.32 2.86
C ASP A 350 -41.12 -10.82 2.47
N ASN A 351 -42.19 -11.45 2.00
CA ASN A 351 -42.16 -12.85 1.55
C ASN A 351 -42.80 -13.06 0.17
N ASP A 352 -42.64 -12.08 -0.72
CA ASP A 352 -42.81 -12.31 -2.15
C ASP A 352 -41.63 -13.15 -2.62
N GLY A 353 -41.87 -14.46 -2.70
CA GLY A 353 -40.93 -15.42 -3.25
C GLY A 353 -40.41 -14.90 -4.58
N ILE A 354 -39.09 -14.84 -4.71
CA ILE A 354 -38.36 -14.36 -5.90
C ILE A 354 -38.85 -15.14 -7.13
N ARG A 355 -39.93 -14.65 -7.75
CA ARG A 355 -40.42 -15.13 -9.04
C ARG A 355 -39.55 -14.41 -10.05
N ALA A 356 -38.50 -15.08 -10.50
CA ALA A 356 -37.78 -14.66 -11.68
C ALA A 356 -38.80 -14.50 -12.82
N THR A 357 -39.11 -13.28 -13.23
CA THR A 357 -39.71 -13.01 -14.53
C THR A 357 -38.66 -13.33 -15.58
N LEU A 358 -38.49 -14.64 -15.84
CA LEU A 358 -37.73 -15.13 -16.97
C LEU A 358 -38.45 -14.64 -18.22
N ILE A 359 -37.84 -13.70 -18.92
CA ILE A 359 -38.32 -13.22 -20.21
C ILE A 359 -38.13 -14.38 -21.20
N SER A 360 -39.18 -15.16 -21.44
CA SER A 360 -39.22 -16.10 -22.56
C SER A 360 -39.55 -15.32 -23.82
N PHE A 361 -38.61 -15.22 -24.76
CA PHE A 361 -38.90 -14.77 -26.11
C PHE A 361 -39.61 -15.91 -26.83
N ASP A 362 -40.94 -15.88 -26.83
CA ASP A 362 -41.71 -16.72 -27.75
C ASP A 362 -41.65 -16.05 -29.13
N VAL A 363 -40.83 -16.61 -30.02
CA VAL A 363 -40.76 -16.14 -31.41
C VAL A 363 -41.93 -16.77 -32.16
N GLU A 364 -43.13 -16.23 -31.93
CA GLU A 364 -44.27 -16.53 -32.77
C GLU A 364 -44.08 -15.86 -34.13
N ALA A 365 -44.06 -16.68 -35.18
CA ALA A 365 -44.03 -16.20 -36.54
C ALA A 365 -45.39 -15.56 -36.89
N THR A 366 -45.35 -14.25 -37.13
CA THR A 366 -46.27 -13.41 -37.94
C THR A 366 -47.65 -12.99 -37.39
N GLU A 367 -47.89 -11.68 -37.61
CA GLU A 367 -49.16 -10.92 -37.67
C GLU A 367 -49.84 -10.40 -36.38
N SER A 368 -49.43 -9.18 -36.01
CA SER A 368 -50.25 -8.01 -35.64
C SER A 368 -51.39 -8.16 -34.62
N THR A 369 -51.22 -7.57 -33.43
CA THR A 369 -52.07 -6.47 -32.94
C THR A 369 -51.45 -5.75 -31.74
N ASP A 370 -51.71 -4.45 -31.64
CA ASP A 370 -51.22 -3.51 -30.62
C ASP A 370 -51.23 -4.07 -29.18
N ALA A 371 -50.05 -4.11 -28.55
CA ALA A 371 -49.93 -4.18 -27.09
C ALA A 371 -49.74 -2.74 -26.53
N PRO A 372 -50.36 -2.38 -25.40
CA PRO A 372 -50.31 -1.03 -24.87
C PRO A 372 -48.87 -0.65 -24.47
N GLN A 373 -48.39 0.48 -25.01
CA GLN A 373 -47.13 1.10 -24.63
C GLN A 373 -47.18 1.51 -23.16
N GLY A 374 -46.39 0.85 -22.28
CA GLY A 374 -46.11 1.41 -20.96
C GLY A 374 -45.86 0.49 -19.77
N LEU A 375 -45.71 -0.84 -19.91
CA LEU A 375 -45.54 -1.72 -18.73
C LEU A 375 -44.26 -2.56 -18.65
N TRP A 376 -43.30 -2.40 -19.55
CA TRP A 376 -42.09 -3.23 -19.58
C TRP A 376 -40.82 -2.39 -19.47
N SER A 377 -40.75 -1.57 -18.42
CA SER A 377 -39.48 -1.03 -17.95
C SER A 377 -38.98 -1.99 -16.88
N ALA A 378 -38.09 -2.92 -17.25
CA ALA A 378 -37.34 -3.70 -16.29
C ALA A 378 -36.35 -2.77 -15.59
N GLU A 379 -36.84 -1.98 -14.63
CA GLU A 379 -36.02 -1.23 -13.69
C GLU A 379 -35.34 -2.27 -12.79
N LEU A 380 -34.13 -2.68 -13.18
CA LEU A 380 -33.25 -3.47 -12.36
C LEU A 380 -32.80 -2.61 -11.19
N ARG A 381 -33.60 -2.57 -10.13
CA ARG A 381 -33.18 -1.98 -8.85
C ARG A 381 -31.84 -2.62 -8.48
N PRO A 382 -30.76 -1.84 -8.35
CA PRO A 382 -29.54 -2.35 -7.76
C PRO A 382 -29.93 -2.93 -6.41
N SER A 383 -29.59 -4.21 -6.18
CA SER A 383 -29.62 -4.73 -4.82
C SER A 383 -28.64 -3.86 -4.05
N VAL A 384 -29.17 -2.96 -3.22
CA VAL A 384 -28.40 -2.11 -2.33
C VAL A 384 -27.74 -3.05 -1.32
N ALA A 385 -26.63 -3.66 -1.71
CA ALA A 385 -25.86 -4.60 -0.90
C ALA A 385 -25.07 -3.88 0.20
N ASN A 386 -25.53 -2.71 0.65
CA ASN A 386 -24.89 -1.85 1.65
C ASN A 386 -25.89 -1.28 2.68
N THR A 387 -27.01 -1.95 2.95
CA THR A 387 -27.81 -1.68 4.15
C THR A 387 -27.48 -2.64 5.28
N ASP A 388 -26.22 -2.71 5.67
CA ASP A 388 -25.84 -3.07 7.05
C ASP A 388 -25.79 -1.78 7.89
N SER A 389 -26.89 -1.02 7.90
CA SER A 389 -27.05 0.18 8.72
C SER A 389 -27.56 -0.18 10.12
N ARG A 390 -26.84 -1.06 10.83
CA ARG A 390 -27.03 -1.27 12.29
C ARG A 390 -25.74 -1.15 13.09
N GLY A 391 -24.70 -0.53 12.54
CA GLY A 391 -23.48 -0.17 13.26
C GLY A 391 -23.05 1.27 12.98
N SER A 392 -23.13 2.12 14.00
CA SER A 392 -22.54 3.48 14.10
C SER A 392 -23.46 4.66 13.79
N ILE A 393 -24.16 5.10 14.84
CA ILE A 393 -24.67 6.48 15.00
C ILE A 393 -23.53 7.46 15.31
N SER A 394 -22.26 7.03 15.35
CA SER A 394 -21.11 7.94 15.50
C SER A 394 -20.60 8.41 14.14
N SER A 395 -20.83 9.70 13.88
CA SER A 395 -20.27 10.55 12.82
C SER A 395 -20.42 10.06 11.39
N GLN A 396 -21.29 10.73 10.62
CA GLN A 396 -21.18 10.71 9.17
C GLN A 396 -19.75 11.15 8.77
N PRO A 397 -19.09 10.46 7.83
CA PRO A 397 -17.75 10.83 7.39
C PRO A 397 -17.80 12.23 6.74
N VAL A 398 -17.13 13.19 7.36
CA VAL A 398 -17.11 14.60 6.93
C VAL A 398 -16.23 14.80 5.69
N TYR A 399 -15.31 13.87 5.39
CA TYR A 399 -14.29 14.01 4.35
C TYR A 399 -14.24 12.80 3.41
N LEU A 400 -13.95 13.06 2.13
CA LEU A 400 -13.57 12.03 1.16
C LEU A 400 -12.21 11.44 1.56
N ASP A 401 -12.10 10.12 1.48
CA ASP A 401 -10.83 9.44 1.67
C ASP A 401 -9.99 9.53 0.40
N THR A 402 -9.03 10.47 0.38
CA THR A 402 -8.12 10.72 -0.73
C THR A 402 -6.69 10.79 -0.23
N LEU A 403 -5.69 10.58 -1.08
CA LEU A 403 -4.30 10.72 -0.65
C LEU A 403 -4.00 12.13 -0.11
N LEU A 404 -4.68 13.16 -0.62
CA LEU A 404 -4.52 14.54 -0.16
C LEU A 404 -4.93 14.70 1.31
N THR A 405 -6.08 14.13 1.71
CA THR A 405 -6.59 14.19 3.09
C THR A 405 -5.80 13.29 4.04
N GLN A 406 -5.15 12.25 3.52
CA GLN A 406 -4.29 11.34 4.28
C GLN A 406 -2.87 11.89 4.57
N ILE A 407 -2.39 12.90 3.83
CA ILE A 407 -1.00 13.42 3.96
C ILE A 407 -0.60 13.74 5.41
N PRO A 408 -1.39 14.47 6.21
CA PRO A 408 -0.99 14.80 7.58
C PRO A 408 -0.76 13.56 8.44
N ALA A 409 -1.63 12.54 8.33
CA ALA A 409 -1.52 11.30 9.07
C ALA A 409 -0.35 10.42 8.57
N LEU A 410 -0.18 10.32 7.25
CA LEU A 410 0.93 9.60 6.63
C LEU A 410 2.28 10.19 7.03
N LEU A 411 2.40 11.52 7.03
CA LEU A 411 3.64 12.19 7.36
C LEU A 411 3.94 12.14 8.86
N ALA A 412 2.93 12.36 9.72
CA ALA A 412 3.06 12.22 11.17
C ALA A 412 3.47 10.79 11.55
N SER A 413 2.83 9.76 10.98
CA SER A 413 3.20 8.36 11.22
C SER A 413 4.63 8.07 10.79
N HIS A 414 5.09 8.62 9.65
CA HIS A 414 6.46 8.44 9.18
C HIS A 414 7.48 9.10 10.13
N MET A 415 7.22 10.32 10.59
CA MET A 415 8.09 11.03 11.52
C MET A 415 8.19 10.37 12.90
N LEU A 416 7.04 10.00 13.47
CA LEU A 416 6.97 9.35 14.77
C LEU A 416 7.61 7.97 14.73
N SER A 417 7.28 7.14 13.72
CA SER A 417 7.88 5.82 13.57
C SER A 417 9.39 5.87 13.37
N ASN A 418 9.89 6.84 12.60
CA ASN A 418 11.33 7.06 12.44
C ASN A 418 11.99 7.46 13.76
N SER A 419 11.38 8.35 14.53
CA SER A 419 11.89 8.79 15.84
C SER A 419 11.91 7.64 16.87
N ILE A 420 10.83 6.85 16.92
CA ILE A 420 10.74 5.66 17.79
C ILE A 420 11.78 4.62 17.39
N THR A 421 11.91 4.34 16.08
CA THR A 421 12.90 3.37 15.57
C THR A 421 14.32 3.82 15.91
N ARG A 422 14.64 5.10 15.70
CA ARG A 422 15.94 5.68 16.09
C ARG A 422 16.20 5.51 17.57
N LEU A 423 15.24 5.83 18.44
CA LEU A 423 15.38 5.69 19.89
C LEU A 423 15.64 4.22 20.29
N LEU A 424 14.83 3.29 19.79
CA LEU A 424 14.94 1.86 20.10
C LEU A 424 16.24 1.24 19.59
N MET A 425 16.69 1.66 18.39
CA MET A 425 17.88 1.10 17.74
C MET A 425 19.20 1.79 18.14
N THR A 426 19.13 2.86 18.93
CA THR A 426 20.30 3.64 19.38
C THR A 426 21.41 2.81 20.03
N PRO A 427 21.16 1.88 20.96
CA PRO A 427 22.25 1.09 21.55
C PRO A 427 22.95 0.23 20.48
N TYR A 428 22.20 -0.35 19.54
CA TYR A 428 22.75 -1.16 18.46
C TYR A 428 23.56 -0.29 17.49
N ASP A 429 23.00 0.84 17.05
CA ASP A 429 23.71 1.83 16.21
C ASP A 429 25.01 2.28 16.85
N ALA A 430 24.98 2.64 18.14
CA ALA A 430 26.16 3.08 18.87
C ALA A 430 27.23 1.98 18.90
N THR A 431 26.87 0.73 19.16
CA THR A 431 27.85 -0.37 19.15
C THR A 431 28.44 -0.62 17.78
N ALA A 432 27.61 -0.71 16.73
CA ALA A 432 28.05 -0.94 15.37
C ALA A 432 28.99 0.18 14.90
N LEU A 433 28.59 1.44 15.10
CA LEU A 433 29.38 2.59 14.67
C LEU A 433 30.68 2.74 15.48
N ARG A 434 30.68 2.48 16.79
CA ARG A 434 31.93 2.47 17.60
C ARG A 434 32.88 1.39 17.12
N LEU A 435 32.36 0.21 16.80
CA LEU A 435 33.17 -0.93 16.36
C LEU A 435 33.79 -0.63 14.98
N VAL A 436 32.99 -0.13 14.03
CA VAL A 436 33.46 0.35 12.71
C VAL A 436 34.48 1.48 12.85
N ALA A 437 34.19 2.51 13.64
CA ALA A 437 35.06 3.68 13.79
C ALA A 437 36.42 3.29 14.38
N ARG A 438 36.45 2.42 15.39
CA ARG A 438 37.69 1.91 15.98
C ARG A 438 38.46 1.04 15.00
N ALA A 439 37.80 0.15 14.27
CA ALA A 439 38.44 -0.66 13.24
C ALA A 439 39.07 0.21 12.15
N TYR A 440 38.36 1.24 11.68
CA TYR A 440 38.87 2.21 10.73
C TYR A 440 40.08 2.98 11.27
N CYS A 441 40.01 3.45 12.52
CA CYS A 441 41.11 4.20 13.13
C CYS A 441 42.35 3.31 13.29
N LEU A 442 42.21 2.09 13.83
CA LEU A 442 43.32 1.15 13.99
C LEU A 442 43.98 0.81 12.65
N ARG A 443 43.18 0.60 11.60
CA ARG A 443 43.69 0.31 10.25
C ARG A 443 44.51 1.46 9.67
N ASN A 444 44.09 2.70 9.91
CA ASN A 444 44.74 3.89 9.38
C ASN A 444 45.78 4.52 10.35
N GLY A 445 46.11 3.84 11.45
CA GLY A 445 47.05 4.36 12.45
C GLY A 445 46.56 5.60 13.20
N LEU A 446 45.24 5.82 13.27
CA LEU A 446 44.63 6.97 13.95
C LEU A 446 44.35 6.66 15.44
N PRO A 447 44.42 7.66 16.33
CA PRO A 447 44.14 7.48 17.74
C PRO A 447 42.67 7.11 17.99
N CYS A 448 42.44 6.13 18.87
CA CYS A 448 41.10 5.63 19.22
C CYS A 448 40.63 6.04 20.63
N GLU A 449 41.43 6.84 21.35
CA GLU A 449 41.23 7.10 22.78
C GLU A 449 39.95 7.90 23.08
N ASP A 450 39.55 8.79 22.17
CA ASP A 450 38.32 9.58 22.31
C ASP A 450 37.05 8.77 22.00
N ILE A 451 37.17 7.57 21.44
CA ILE A 451 36.01 6.71 21.12
C ILE A 451 35.63 5.86 22.33
N TYR A 452 34.32 5.75 22.61
CA TYR A 452 33.81 4.83 23.65
C TYR A 452 34.14 3.35 23.36
N GLN A 453 33.99 2.51 24.39
CA GLN A 453 34.13 1.06 24.21
C GLN A 453 32.91 0.51 23.45
N THR A 454 33.07 -0.66 22.85
CA THR A 454 32.06 -1.33 22.02
C THR A 454 30.91 -1.95 22.82
N ASN A 455 30.93 -1.86 24.15
CA ASN A 455 29.82 -2.34 24.99
C ASN A 455 28.56 -1.47 24.76
N LEU A 456 27.38 -2.11 24.74
CA LEU A 456 26.07 -1.46 24.50
C LEU A 456 25.83 -0.22 25.37
N LEU A 457 26.18 -0.31 26.66
CA LEU A 457 25.95 0.76 27.64
C LEU A 457 27.20 1.62 27.89
N SER A 458 28.28 1.43 27.13
CA SER A 458 29.48 2.26 27.30
C SER A 458 29.16 3.72 27.01
N GLY A 459 29.61 4.64 27.87
CA GLY A 459 29.38 6.07 27.71
C GLY A 459 27.96 6.54 28.02
N LEU A 460 27.11 5.67 28.57
CA LEU A 460 25.81 6.08 29.09
C LEU A 460 26.04 6.92 30.37
N SER A 461 25.87 8.22 30.22
CA SER A 461 25.82 9.18 31.33
C SER A 461 24.56 10.01 31.16
N TRP A 462 24.07 10.62 32.25
CA TRP A 462 22.91 11.49 32.15
C TRP A 462 23.13 12.62 31.13
N THR A 463 24.33 13.21 31.10
CA THR A 463 24.70 14.23 30.10
C THR A 463 24.62 13.70 28.67
N SER A 464 25.17 12.50 28.40
CA SER A 464 25.12 11.87 27.09
C SER A 464 23.68 11.60 26.65
N THR A 465 22.86 11.05 27.54
CA THR A 465 21.43 10.81 27.30
C THR A 465 20.68 12.11 27.04
N MET A 466 20.92 13.16 27.82
CA MET A 466 20.31 14.47 27.60
C MET A 466 20.74 15.08 26.26
N ASN A 467 22.03 15.03 25.93
CA ASN A 467 22.53 15.55 24.64
C ASN A 467 21.91 14.81 23.45
N TYR A 468 21.78 13.49 23.57
CA TYR A 468 21.11 12.67 22.58
C TYR A 468 19.63 13.05 22.45
N LEU A 469 18.88 13.12 23.56
CA LEU A 469 17.46 13.49 23.56
C LEU A 469 17.24 14.90 23.02
N TRP A 470 18.12 15.86 23.33
CA TRP A 470 18.07 17.20 22.74
C TRP A 470 18.27 17.19 21.23
N THR A 471 19.18 16.35 20.74
CA THR A 471 19.42 16.21 19.29
C THR A 471 18.22 15.58 18.59
N GLU A 472 17.63 14.54 19.17
CA GLU A 472 16.39 13.93 18.66
C GLU A 472 15.19 14.88 18.75
N PHE A 473 15.11 15.70 19.81
CA PHE A 473 14.06 16.73 19.94
C PHE A 473 14.17 17.79 18.85
N ILE A 474 15.37 18.29 18.56
CA ILE A 474 15.61 19.24 17.45
C ILE A 474 15.26 18.59 16.10
N HIS A 475 15.65 17.34 15.91
CA HIS A 475 15.29 16.59 14.71
C HIS A 475 13.77 16.48 14.55
N LEU A 476 13.05 16.15 15.63
CA LEU A 476 11.60 16.04 15.62
C LEU A 476 10.95 17.42 15.37
N LEU A 477 11.43 18.48 16.01
CA LEU A 477 10.94 19.86 15.83
C LEU A 477 11.04 20.29 14.36
N LEU A 478 12.18 20.07 13.72
CA LEU A 478 12.35 20.42 12.31
C LEU A 478 11.48 19.58 11.39
N ASN A 479 11.27 18.30 11.72
CA ASN A 479 10.30 17.48 10.99
C ASN A 479 8.86 17.99 11.20
N THR A 480 8.50 18.48 12.40
CA THR A 480 7.17 19.05 12.66
C THR A 480 6.91 20.33 11.88
N GLU A 481 7.93 21.16 11.64
CA GLU A 481 7.79 22.33 10.76
C GLU A 481 7.47 21.92 9.32
N ILE A 482 8.18 20.92 8.79
CA ILE A 482 7.88 20.38 7.45
C ILE A 482 6.48 19.80 7.41
N TRP A 483 6.10 19.05 8.44
CA TRP A 483 4.75 18.52 8.56
C TRP A 483 3.68 19.60 8.57
N ALA A 484 3.89 20.70 9.30
CA ALA A 484 2.96 21.82 9.34
C ALA A 484 2.82 22.47 7.96
N VAL A 485 3.93 22.69 7.24
CA VAL A 485 3.91 23.24 5.88
C VAL A 485 3.12 22.35 4.92
N PHE A 486 3.39 21.05 4.89
CA PHE A 486 2.69 20.13 3.98
C PHE A 486 1.24 19.88 4.37
N THR A 487 0.91 19.97 5.66
CA THR A 487 -0.48 19.97 6.14
C THR A 487 -1.21 21.22 5.67
N GLY A 488 -0.57 22.39 5.76
CA GLY A 488 -1.11 23.64 5.23
C GLY A 488 -1.33 23.58 3.72
N PHE A 489 -0.40 23.01 2.95
CA PHE A 489 -0.61 22.78 1.51
C PHE A 489 -1.73 21.78 1.23
N SER A 490 -1.83 20.69 1.97
CA SER A 490 -2.95 19.74 1.84
C SER A 490 -4.28 20.43 2.06
N GLN A 491 -4.41 21.26 3.11
CA GLN A 491 -5.61 22.04 3.39
C GLN A 491 -5.90 23.11 2.33
N TRP A 492 -4.86 23.75 1.78
CA TRP A 492 -5.01 24.78 0.75
C TRP A 492 -5.56 24.22 -0.57
N TYR A 493 -5.16 23.01 -0.94
CA TYR A 493 -5.59 22.37 -2.19
C TYR A 493 -6.83 21.50 -2.05
N HIS A 494 -7.31 21.29 -0.83
CA HIS A 494 -8.52 20.53 -0.55
C HIS A 494 -9.75 21.35 -0.96
N PHE A 495 -10.71 20.68 -1.60
CA PHE A 495 -12.03 21.24 -1.90
C PHE A 495 -13.10 20.49 -1.13
N SER A 496 -14.04 21.22 -0.52
CA SER A 496 -15.27 20.62 -0.03
C SER A 496 -16.18 20.20 -1.20
N GLU A 497 -17.14 19.29 -0.96
CA GLU A 497 -18.10 18.87 -2.00
C GLU A 497 -18.87 20.09 -2.58
N GLU A 498 -19.20 21.08 -1.74
CA GLU A 498 -19.88 22.32 -2.15
C GLU A 498 -19.00 23.22 -3.02
N GLU A 499 -17.72 23.40 -2.64
CA GLU A 499 -16.77 24.22 -3.40
C GLU A 499 -16.44 23.56 -4.75
N TRP A 500 -16.31 22.24 -4.79
CA TRP A 500 -16.11 21.49 -6.02
C TRP A 500 -17.29 21.66 -6.98
N ALA A 501 -18.53 21.52 -6.48
CA ALA A 501 -19.72 21.75 -7.28
C ALA A 501 -19.80 23.19 -7.82
N ALA A 502 -19.43 24.18 -6.99
CA ALA A 502 -19.36 25.57 -7.42
C ALA A 502 -18.28 25.81 -8.49
N GLU A 503 -17.14 25.14 -8.41
CA GLU A 503 -16.07 25.25 -9.42
C GLU A 503 -16.45 24.57 -10.73
N GLU A 504 -17.04 23.36 -10.68
CA GLU A 504 -17.55 22.70 -11.87
C GLU A 504 -18.60 23.54 -12.60
N SER A 505 -19.44 24.28 -11.87
CA SER A 505 -20.48 25.14 -12.45
C SER A 505 -19.93 26.37 -13.20
N LYS A 506 -18.66 26.74 -13.01
CA LYS A 506 -18.01 27.87 -13.71
C LYS A 506 -17.38 27.47 -15.03
N THR A 507 -17.06 26.19 -15.19
CA THR A 507 -16.53 25.57 -16.43
C THR A 507 -17.64 25.17 -17.36
#